data_AF-A0A660NHP5-F1
#
_entry.id   AF-A0A660NHP5-F1
#
_cell.length_a   1.000
_cell.length_b   1.000
_cell.length_c   1.000
_cell.angle_alpha   90.00
_cell.angle_beta   90.00
_cell.angle_gamma   90.00
#
_symmetry.space_group_name_H-M   'P 1'
#
loop_
_entity.id
_entity.type
_entity.pdbx_description
1 polymer ?
#
loop_
_entity_poly.entity_id
_entity_poly.type
_entity_poly.pdbx_seq_one_letter_code
_entity_poly.pdbx_strand_id
1 'polypeptide(L)'
;MTLMQTAIRALWWRAMQLAKDKEDLSGYWIELFMLDLSAAHKMALVVAENEGLVEFDTSGADLRVGLTKAGCEYTAMNFRTPVVINTEEEKTPRYASHGAACFDIETNESGQVPAHGSHTFGTGIHVQLHPGQALLVYSRSGMAFKHGVRLVNSVGVIDSDYRGEIQVGLRNDTDTPYSVKKGDRVAQGLIMPVRRVEWVKLKELDPTARGHGGFGSTGR
;
A
#
# COMPACT_ATOMS: atom_id res chain seq x y z
N MET A 1 34.33 6.87 -7.89
CA MET A 1 33.02 6.70 -8.56
C MET A 1 32.08 6.09 -7.54
N THR A 2 30.90 6.66 -7.29
CA THR A 2 30.00 6.18 -6.23
C THR A 2 29.28 4.90 -6.65
N LEU A 3 28.76 4.13 -5.68
CA LEU A 3 27.99 2.90 -5.95
C LEU A 3 26.83 3.17 -6.93
N MET A 4 26.17 4.31 -6.75
CA MET A 4 25.10 4.80 -7.63
C MET A 4 25.58 5.08 -9.06
N GLN A 5 26.74 5.71 -9.24
CA GLN A 5 27.33 5.93 -10.57
C GLN A 5 27.71 4.61 -11.26
N THR A 6 28.17 3.61 -10.50
CA THR A 6 28.45 2.26 -11.03
C THR A 6 27.16 1.54 -11.43
N ALA A 7 26.12 1.59 -10.60
CA ALA A 7 24.82 1.00 -10.90
C ALA A 7 24.17 1.64 -12.13
N ILE A 8 24.13 2.98 -12.22
CA ILE A 8 23.61 3.71 -13.39
C ILE A 8 24.36 3.30 -14.67
N ARG A 9 25.70 3.17 -14.61
CA ARG A 9 26.49 2.69 -15.77
C ARG A 9 26.19 1.24 -16.14
N ALA A 10 25.99 0.35 -15.17
CA ALA A 10 25.64 -1.04 -15.43
C ALA A 10 24.23 -1.19 -16.02
N LEU A 11 23.26 -0.44 -15.50
CA LEU A 11 21.89 -0.37 -16.01
C LEU A 11 21.85 0.21 -17.43
N TRP A 12 22.57 1.31 -17.67
CA TRP A 12 22.73 1.89 -19.02
C TRP A 12 23.38 0.91 -19.99
N TRP A 13 24.45 0.24 -19.59
CA TRP A 13 25.12 -0.76 -20.42
C TRP A 13 24.22 -1.96 -20.75
N ARG A 14 23.39 -2.42 -19.80
CA ARG A 14 22.43 -3.51 -20.04
C ARG A 14 21.27 -3.06 -20.92
N ALA A 15 20.78 -1.83 -20.79
CA ALA A 15 19.80 -1.25 -21.70
C ALA A 15 20.36 -1.12 -23.13
N MET A 16 21.60 -0.63 -23.27
CA MET A 16 22.31 -0.56 -24.56
C MET A 16 22.55 -1.93 -25.20
N GLN A 17 22.80 -2.99 -24.40
CA GLN A 17 22.88 -4.36 -24.90
C GLN A 17 21.52 -4.83 -25.46
N LEU A 18 20.42 -4.62 -24.72
CA LEU A 18 19.08 -5.01 -25.16
C LEU A 18 18.58 -4.21 -26.38
N ALA A 19 19.00 -2.95 -26.51
CA ALA A 19 18.68 -2.10 -27.64
C ALA A 19 19.51 -2.40 -28.90
N LYS A 20 20.63 -3.13 -28.78
CA LYS A 20 21.56 -3.40 -29.88
C LYS A 20 20.99 -4.31 -30.97
N ASP A 21 20.06 -5.19 -30.58
CA ASP A 21 19.45 -6.19 -31.46
C ASP A 21 18.05 -5.75 -31.97
N LYS A 22 17.74 -4.44 -31.90
CA LYS A 22 16.46 -3.86 -32.34
C LYS A 22 16.70 -2.82 -33.43
N GLU A 23 16.05 -3.01 -34.58
CA GLU A 23 16.23 -2.15 -35.77
C GLU A 23 15.51 -0.79 -35.66
N ASP A 24 14.50 -0.67 -34.80
CA ASP A 24 13.81 0.59 -34.50
C ASP A 24 13.56 0.72 -32.98
N LEU A 25 13.85 1.91 -32.45
CA LEU A 25 13.68 2.30 -31.04
C LEU A 25 12.69 3.48 -30.88
N SER A 26 12.02 3.90 -31.96
CA SER A 26 10.99 4.93 -31.90
C SER A 26 9.79 4.45 -31.08
N GLY A 27 9.40 5.21 -30.06
CA GLY A 27 8.30 4.86 -29.14
C GLY A 27 8.68 4.09 -27.86
N TYR A 28 9.98 3.91 -27.58
CA TYR A 28 10.45 3.38 -26.29
C TYR A 28 10.97 4.50 -25.37
N TRP A 29 10.70 4.37 -24.07
CA TRP A 29 11.35 5.15 -23.02
C TRP A 29 11.76 4.23 -21.86
N ILE A 30 12.82 4.63 -21.16
CA ILE A 30 13.37 3.90 -20.02
C ILE A 30 13.04 4.70 -18.76
N GLU A 31 12.26 4.10 -17.86
CA GLU A 31 12.02 4.67 -16.53
C GLU A 31 12.86 3.92 -15.49
N LEU A 32 13.71 4.68 -14.77
CA LEU A 32 14.42 4.18 -13.60
C LEU A 32 13.64 4.52 -12.33
N PHE A 33 13.32 3.50 -11.54
CA PHE A 33 12.74 3.67 -10.22
C PHE A 33 13.79 3.31 -9.16
N MET A 34 14.16 4.31 -8.35
CA MET A 34 14.86 4.04 -7.09
C MET A 34 13.81 3.64 -6.05
N LEU A 35 13.81 2.38 -5.66
CA LEU A 35 12.94 1.86 -4.61
C LEU A 35 13.77 1.84 -3.31
N ASP A 36 13.59 2.84 -2.46
CA ASP A 36 14.23 2.90 -1.14
C ASP A 36 13.57 1.89 -0.19
N LEU A 37 13.95 0.62 -0.37
CA LEU A 37 13.58 -0.51 0.48
C LEU A 37 14.72 -0.72 1.47
N SER A 38 14.55 -0.17 2.66
CA SER A 38 15.60 0.09 3.67
C SER A 38 16.73 -0.94 3.80
N ALA A 39 17.92 -0.43 4.15
CA ALA A 39 19.17 -1.12 4.48
C ALA A 39 20.02 -1.62 3.30
N ALA A 40 19.48 -1.72 2.08
CA ALA A 40 20.28 -1.82 0.85
C ALA A 40 19.61 -0.97 -0.24
N HIS A 41 20.40 -0.22 -1.02
CA HIS A 41 19.85 0.63 -2.09
C HIS A 41 19.43 -0.24 -3.27
N LYS A 42 18.17 -0.65 -3.36
CA LYS A 42 17.66 -1.54 -4.41
C LYS A 42 17.13 -0.72 -5.59
N MET A 43 17.82 -0.80 -6.73
CA MET A 43 17.37 -0.17 -7.98
C MET A 43 16.52 -1.13 -8.81
N ALA A 44 15.52 -0.56 -9.49
CA ALA A 44 14.76 -1.25 -10.51
C ALA A 44 14.80 -0.49 -11.85
N LEU A 45 14.89 -1.24 -12.95
CA LEU A 45 14.95 -0.76 -14.33
C LEU A 45 13.79 -1.38 -15.13
N VAL A 46 13.16 -0.60 -16.01
CA VAL A 46 12.05 -1.05 -16.88
C VAL A 46 12.21 -0.59 -18.36
N VAL A 47 12.00 -1.50 -19.31
CA VAL A 47 12.03 -1.37 -20.81
C VAL A 47 10.96 -2.34 -21.41
N ALA A 48 10.90 -2.76 -22.69
CA ALA A 48 9.87 -3.76 -23.15
C ALA A 48 10.15 -4.55 -24.44
N GLU A 49 9.55 -5.76 -24.56
CA GLU A 49 8.70 -6.14 -25.72
C GLU A 49 7.80 -7.41 -25.50
N ASN A 50 7.14 -7.89 -26.57
CA ASN A 50 5.84 -8.59 -26.60
C ASN A 50 5.71 -9.98 -25.92
N GLU A 51 4.45 -10.30 -25.58
CA GLU A 51 3.92 -11.57 -25.04
C GLU A 51 4.32 -11.99 -23.61
N GLY A 52 4.66 -11.02 -22.76
CA GLY A 52 4.37 -11.13 -21.33
C GLY A 52 5.51 -10.80 -20.38
N LEU A 53 5.21 -10.93 -19.10
CA LEU A 53 6.11 -10.60 -18.00
C LEU A 53 6.99 -11.82 -17.70
N VAL A 54 8.27 -11.76 -18.10
CA VAL A 54 9.19 -12.88 -17.87
C VAL A 54 9.72 -12.84 -16.44
N GLU A 55 9.18 -13.72 -15.58
CA GLU A 55 9.60 -13.87 -14.19
C GLU A 55 10.97 -14.59 -14.14
N PHE A 56 11.97 -14.01 -13.47
CA PHE A 56 13.30 -14.60 -13.34
C PHE A 56 13.87 -14.53 -11.93
N ASP A 57 14.51 -15.65 -11.56
CA ASP A 57 15.31 -15.99 -10.37
C ASP A 57 15.23 -15.05 -9.15
N THR A 58 14.57 -15.52 -8.10
CA THR A 58 14.40 -14.85 -6.82
C THR A 58 15.51 -15.15 -5.79
N SER A 59 16.60 -15.84 -6.18
CA SER A 59 17.67 -16.26 -5.25
C SER A 59 18.68 -15.16 -4.88
N GLY A 60 18.71 -14.04 -5.61
CA GLY A 60 19.54 -12.87 -5.32
C GLY A 60 18.80 -11.77 -4.56
N ALA A 61 19.41 -11.23 -3.49
CA ALA A 61 18.71 -10.34 -2.56
C ALA A 61 18.39 -8.92 -3.09
N ASP A 62 19.17 -8.37 -4.03
CA ASP A 62 19.35 -6.91 -4.11
C ASP A 62 19.06 -6.21 -5.46
N LEU A 63 18.49 -6.89 -6.46
CA LEU A 63 18.06 -6.23 -7.70
C LEU A 63 16.78 -6.86 -8.28
N ARG A 64 15.87 -6.04 -8.82
CA ARG A 64 14.68 -6.50 -9.56
C ARG A 64 14.52 -5.67 -10.84
N VAL A 65 14.33 -6.33 -11.98
CA VAL A 65 14.19 -5.71 -13.31
C VAL A 65 12.99 -6.37 -13.98
N GLY A 66 12.09 -5.59 -14.58
CA GLY A 66 10.86 -6.05 -15.24
C GLY A 66 10.50 -5.12 -16.40
N LEU A 67 9.56 -5.47 -17.29
CA LEU A 67 9.48 -4.83 -18.61
C LEU A 67 8.01 -4.52 -19.08
N THR A 68 7.70 -3.30 -19.58
CA THR A 68 6.34 -2.85 -20.04
C THR A 68 6.33 -1.79 -21.19
N LYS A 69 5.32 -1.79 -22.07
CA LYS A 69 5.16 -0.86 -23.22
C LYS A 69 4.20 0.30 -22.93
N ALA A 70 4.40 1.43 -23.62
CA ALA A 70 3.50 2.59 -23.62
C ALA A 70 2.03 2.21 -23.90
N GLY A 71 1.12 2.62 -23.01
CA GLY A 71 -0.32 2.34 -23.12
C GLY A 71 -0.78 1.04 -22.45
N CYS A 72 0.13 0.22 -21.91
CA CYS A 72 -0.25 -0.81 -20.94
C CYS A 72 -0.54 -0.14 -19.59
N GLU A 73 -1.74 -0.35 -19.04
CA GLU A 73 -2.00 -0.05 -17.63
C GLU A 73 -1.07 -0.86 -16.72
N TYR A 74 -0.78 -0.35 -15.52
CA TYR A 74 0.09 -1.01 -14.53
C TYR A 74 -0.56 -2.29 -13.97
N THR A 75 -0.55 -3.38 -14.74
CA THR A 75 -1.05 -4.68 -14.31
C THR A 75 -0.08 -5.35 -13.34
N ALA A 76 -0.13 -4.88 -12.09
CA ALA A 76 0.36 -5.53 -10.88
C ALA A 76 1.83 -6.00 -10.87
N MET A 77 2.75 -5.10 -10.51
CA MET A 77 3.90 -5.53 -9.70
C MET A 77 3.37 -6.06 -8.35
N ASN A 78 3.20 -7.38 -8.25
CA ASN A 78 2.71 -8.04 -7.05
C ASN A 78 3.75 -7.99 -5.92
N PHE A 79 3.69 -6.95 -5.09
CA PHE A 79 4.48 -6.84 -3.87
C PHE A 79 4.05 -7.91 -2.86
N ARG A 80 4.84 -8.98 -2.73
CA ARG A 80 4.68 -9.96 -1.65
C ARG A 80 5.03 -9.28 -0.32
N THR A 81 4.02 -9.07 0.52
CA THR A 81 4.15 -8.56 1.89
C THR A 81 4.10 -9.75 2.85
N PRO A 82 5.12 -9.99 3.69
CA PRO A 82 5.05 -11.01 4.72
C PRO A 82 3.96 -10.70 5.75
N VAL A 83 3.09 -11.68 5.99
CA VAL A 83 2.00 -11.61 6.98
C VAL A 83 2.09 -12.87 7.85
N VAL A 84 1.95 -12.69 9.16
CA VAL A 84 1.79 -13.79 10.13
C VAL A 84 0.36 -13.74 10.63
N ILE A 85 -0.32 -14.88 10.63
CA ILE A 85 -1.74 -14.96 10.97
C ILE A 85 -1.89 -15.98 12.08
N ASN A 86 -2.16 -15.48 13.27
CA ASN A 86 -2.32 -16.25 14.50
C ASN A 86 -3.81 -16.53 14.75
N THR A 87 -4.48 -17.14 13.76
CA THR A 87 -5.88 -17.58 13.85
C THR A 87 -5.97 -19.09 13.62
N GLU A 88 -6.95 -19.74 14.26
CA GLU A 88 -7.15 -21.20 14.16
C GLU A 88 -7.54 -21.65 12.75
N GLU A 89 -8.14 -20.75 11.96
CA GLU A 89 -8.37 -20.92 10.53
C GLU A 89 -7.33 -20.09 9.76
N GLU A 90 -6.63 -20.67 8.79
CA GLU A 90 -5.56 -20.01 8.00
C GLU A 90 -6.10 -19.00 6.98
N LYS A 91 -6.80 -17.97 7.46
CA LYS A 91 -7.51 -16.98 6.65
C LYS A 91 -6.65 -15.75 6.40
N THR A 92 -5.88 -15.83 5.32
CA THR A 92 -5.26 -14.66 4.68
C THR A 92 -6.30 -13.58 4.33
N PRO A 93 -6.02 -12.29 4.59
CA PRO A 93 -6.85 -11.19 4.12
C PRO A 93 -7.01 -11.23 2.60
N ARG A 94 -8.23 -11.01 2.11
CA ARG A 94 -8.60 -11.23 0.71
C ARG A 94 -9.28 -10.02 0.08
N TYR A 95 -8.93 -9.75 -1.16
CA TYR A 95 -9.66 -8.85 -2.04
C TYR A 95 -10.97 -9.50 -2.46
N ALA A 96 -12.10 -8.79 -2.28
CA ALA A 96 -13.43 -9.33 -2.57
C ALA A 96 -13.76 -9.43 -4.08
N SER A 97 -13.00 -8.75 -4.93
CA SER A 97 -13.11 -8.81 -6.40
C SER A 97 -11.79 -8.43 -7.05
N HIS A 98 -11.63 -8.69 -8.36
CA HIS A 98 -10.42 -8.37 -9.11
C HIS A 98 -10.05 -6.88 -9.09
N GLY A 99 -11.04 -5.98 -9.10
CA GLY A 99 -10.85 -4.52 -9.04
C GLY A 99 -10.95 -3.92 -7.64
N ALA A 100 -10.92 -4.72 -6.58
CA ALA A 100 -11.02 -4.21 -5.21
C ALA A 100 -9.71 -3.51 -4.81
N ALA A 101 -9.77 -2.23 -4.45
CA ALA A 101 -8.61 -1.49 -3.94
C ALA A 101 -8.18 -1.95 -2.54
N CYS A 102 -9.11 -2.45 -1.72
CA CYS A 102 -8.86 -2.89 -0.35
C CYS A 102 -9.15 -4.39 -0.19
N PHE A 103 -8.38 -5.05 0.68
CA PHE A 103 -8.70 -6.40 1.17
C PHE A 103 -9.58 -6.31 2.43
N ASP A 104 -10.50 -7.25 2.63
CA ASP A 104 -11.31 -7.33 3.85
C ASP A 104 -10.45 -7.84 5.04
N ILE A 105 -10.75 -7.33 6.24
CA ILE A 105 -10.15 -7.74 7.52
C ILE A 105 -11.26 -8.35 8.39
N GLU A 106 -11.08 -9.63 8.77
CA GLU A 106 -11.97 -10.38 9.65
C GLU A 106 -11.55 -10.27 11.13
N THR A 107 -12.50 -10.38 12.05
CA THR A 107 -12.19 -10.50 13.49
C THR A 107 -12.04 -11.96 13.92
N ASN A 108 -11.16 -12.22 14.90
CA ASN A 108 -10.97 -13.53 15.51
C ASN A 108 -11.88 -13.77 16.74
N GLU A 109 -12.74 -12.82 17.12
CA GLU A 109 -13.62 -12.94 18.30
C GLU A 109 -15.06 -12.50 18.02
N SER A 110 -15.96 -12.83 18.95
CA SER A 110 -17.38 -12.44 18.89
C SER A 110 -17.69 -11.47 20.02
N GLY A 111 -18.50 -10.46 19.75
CA GLY A 111 -18.85 -9.43 20.72
C GLY A 111 -19.95 -8.51 20.23
N GLN A 112 -20.10 -7.37 20.91
CA GLN A 112 -21.12 -6.39 20.57
C GLN A 112 -20.57 -4.98 20.78
N VAL A 113 -20.81 -4.10 19.81
CA VAL A 113 -20.60 -2.65 19.95
C VAL A 113 -21.87 -2.06 20.54
N PRO A 114 -21.85 -1.57 21.81
CA PRO A 114 -23.06 -1.05 22.44
C PRO A 114 -23.64 0.14 21.66
N ALA A 115 -24.94 0.38 21.80
CA ALA A 115 -25.55 1.62 21.32
C ALA A 115 -24.83 2.84 21.90
N HIS A 116 -24.49 3.82 21.06
CA HIS A 116 -23.62 4.96 21.40
C HIS A 116 -22.31 4.58 22.11
N GLY A 117 -21.80 3.38 21.87
CA GLY A 117 -20.61 2.81 22.52
C GLY A 117 -19.52 2.41 21.52
N SER A 118 -18.44 1.83 22.03
CA SER A 118 -17.33 1.32 21.24
C SER A 118 -16.82 -0.02 21.78
N HIS A 119 -16.29 -0.84 20.90
CA HIS A 119 -15.63 -2.11 21.24
C HIS A 119 -14.45 -2.33 20.30
N THR A 120 -13.33 -2.85 20.81
CA THR A 120 -12.13 -3.15 20.03
C THR A 120 -12.04 -4.64 19.83
N PHE A 121 -11.97 -5.06 18.57
CA PHE A 121 -11.90 -6.47 18.18
C PHE A 121 -10.48 -6.85 17.76
N GLY A 122 -9.98 -7.97 18.28
CA GLY A 122 -8.82 -8.68 17.76
C GLY A 122 -9.10 -9.28 16.37
N THR A 123 -8.05 -9.42 15.58
CA THR A 123 -8.07 -10.02 14.23
C THR A 123 -7.16 -11.24 14.11
N GLY A 124 -6.22 -11.42 15.04
CA GLY A 124 -5.12 -12.39 14.94
C GLY A 124 -4.09 -12.08 13.84
N ILE A 125 -4.20 -10.95 13.13
CA ILE A 125 -3.32 -10.60 12.02
C ILE A 125 -2.13 -9.77 12.53
N HIS A 126 -0.92 -10.22 12.20
CA HIS A 126 0.33 -9.49 12.39
C HIS A 126 0.98 -9.26 11.02
N VAL A 127 1.42 -8.03 10.73
CA VAL A 127 2.03 -7.70 9.42
C VAL A 127 3.49 -7.31 9.58
N GLN A 128 4.30 -7.68 8.58
CA GLN A 128 5.63 -7.12 8.38
C GLN A 128 5.62 -6.40 7.03
N LEU A 129 5.29 -5.12 7.06
CA LEU A 129 5.35 -4.26 5.88
C LEU A 129 6.81 -3.96 5.52
N HIS A 130 7.06 -3.62 4.26
CA HIS A 130 8.37 -3.10 3.88
C HIS A 130 8.52 -1.66 4.38
N PRO A 131 9.68 -1.24 4.91
CA PRO A 131 9.89 0.15 5.28
C PRO A 131 9.68 1.10 4.09
N GLY A 132 9.08 2.26 4.38
CA GLY A 132 8.51 3.13 3.34
C GLY A 132 7.09 2.76 2.92
N GLN A 133 6.43 1.82 3.61
CA GLN A 133 4.99 1.52 3.48
C GLN A 133 4.25 1.69 4.79
N ALA A 134 2.94 1.95 4.69
CA ALA A 134 1.99 1.84 5.80
C ALA A 134 0.75 1.08 5.34
N LEU A 135 0.11 0.34 6.25
CA LEU A 135 -1.21 -0.25 6.02
C LEU A 135 -2.25 0.72 6.59
N LEU A 136 -3.12 1.20 5.71
CA LEU A 136 -4.24 2.07 6.02
C LEU A 136 -5.50 1.21 6.18
N VAL A 137 -6.11 1.26 7.37
CA VAL A 137 -7.30 0.49 7.74
C VAL A 137 -8.51 1.41 7.72
N TYR A 138 -9.52 1.07 6.93
CA TYR A 138 -10.72 1.87 6.71
C TYR A 138 -11.98 1.14 7.17
N SER A 139 -13.02 1.92 7.49
CA SER A 139 -14.37 1.41 7.67
C SER A 139 -14.86 0.76 6.36
N ARG A 140 -15.59 -0.35 6.44
CA ARG A 140 -16.29 -0.93 5.29
C ARG A 140 -17.55 -0.11 5.03
N SER A 141 -17.79 0.30 3.78
CA SER A 141 -18.89 1.23 3.42
C SER A 141 -20.26 0.75 3.93
N GLY A 142 -20.54 -0.55 3.80
CA GLY A 142 -21.78 -1.16 4.30
C GLY A 142 -21.99 -1.03 5.80
N MET A 143 -20.93 -1.02 6.62
CA MET A 143 -21.06 -0.86 8.08
C MET A 143 -21.52 0.55 8.45
N ALA A 144 -20.91 1.56 7.82
CA ALA A 144 -21.28 2.95 8.05
C ALA A 144 -22.70 3.24 7.54
N PHE A 145 -23.00 2.93 6.28
CA PHE A 145 -24.27 3.31 5.65
C PHE A 145 -25.48 2.45 6.06
N LYS A 146 -25.30 1.19 6.47
CA LYS A 146 -26.43 0.30 6.85
C LYS A 146 -26.60 0.10 8.35
N HIS A 147 -25.55 0.33 9.14
CA HIS A 147 -25.55 0.03 10.57
C HIS A 147 -25.10 1.21 11.45
N GLY A 148 -24.67 2.33 10.88
CA GLY A 148 -24.14 3.47 11.65
C GLY A 148 -22.87 3.12 12.44
N VAL A 149 -22.09 2.14 11.95
CA VAL A 149 -20.87 1.65 12.58
C VAL A 149 -19.64 2.02 11.76
N ARG A 150 -18.63 2.58 12.42
CA ARG A 150 -17.38 3.05 11.82
C ARG A 150 -16.18 2.73 12.70
N LEU A 151 -14.97 2.93 12.18
CA LEU A 151 -13.76 2.92 13.00
C LEU A 151 -13.76 4.07 14.01
N VAL A 152 -13.30 3.79 15.24
CA VAL A 152 -13.15 4.81 16.31
C VAL A 152 -12.17 5.92 15.91
N ASN A 153 -11.10 5.56 15.20
CA ASN A 153 -10.02 6.44 14.75
C ASN A 153 -10.21 6.95 13.30
N SER A 154 -11.34 6.67 12.66
CA SER A 154 -11.67 6.94 11.26
C SER A 154 -10.80 6.18 10.23
N VAL A 155 -9.47 6.30 10.33
CA VAL A 155 -8.48 5.55 9.56
C VAL A 155 -7.41 5.03 10.53
N GLY A 156 -7.21 3.72 10.57
CA GLY A 156 -6.06 3.13 11.25
C GLY A 156 -4.82 3.26 10.38
N VAL A 157 -3.68 3.59 10.99
CA VAL A 157 -2.37 3.59 10.33
C VAL A 157 -1.52 2.56 11.06
N ILE A 158 -1.04 1.55 10.33
CA ILE A 158 -0.15 0.51 10.84
C ILE A 158 1.23 0.75 10.22
N ASP A 159 2.19 1.10 11.06
CA ASP A 159 3.56 1.43 10.66
C ASP A 159 4.39 0.19 10.30
N SER A 160 5.44 0.38 9.49
CA SER A 160 6.26 -0.73 8.98
C SER A 160 7.10 -1.48 10.03
N ASP A 161 7.33 -0.88 11.19
CA ASP A 161 8.00 -1.46 12.36
C ASP A 161 7.03 -2.04 13.40
N TYR A 162 5.71 -1.85 13.23
CA TYR A 162 4.72 -2.48 14.09
C TYR A 162 4.69 -4.00 13.92
N ARG A 163 4.70 -4.75 15.04
CA ARG A 163 4.62 -6.23 15.05
C ARG A 163 3.53 -6.77 15.99
N GLY A 164 2.78 -5.87 16.63
CA GLY A 164 1.60 -6.26 17.41
C GLY A 164 0.48 -6.78 16.52
N GLU A 165 -0.61 -7.20 17.15
CA GLU A 165 -1.82 -7.61 16.47
C GLU A 165 -2.55 -6.38 15.91
N ILE A 166 -3.04 -6.45 14.67
CA ILE A 166 -3.96 -5.44 14.15
C ILE A 166 -5.28 -5.55 14.90
N GLN A 167 -5.67 -4.49 15.60
CA GLN A 167 -6.94 -4.41 16.31
C GLN A 167 -7.89 -3.42 15.62
N VAL A 168 -9.18 -3.76 15.61
CA VAL A 168 -10.23 -2.98 14.95
C VAL A 168 -11.17 -2.40 16.00
N GLY A 169 -10.94 -1.14 16.36
CA GLY A 169 -11.85 -0.37 17.21
C GLY A 169 -13.08 0.10 16.44
N LEU A 170 -14.25 -0.43 16.77
CA LEU A 170 -15.54 -0.03 16.21
C LEU A 170 -16.28 0.93 17.15
N ARG A 171 -16.89 1.95 16.57
CA ARG A 171 -17.83 2.90 17.17
C ARG A 171 -19.20 2.69 16.55
N ASN A 172 -20.23 2.61 17.38
CA ASN A 172 -21.63 2.61 16.97
C ASN A 172 -22.25 3.95 17.35
N ASP A 173 -22.78 4.67 16.35
CA ASP A 173 -23.41 5.97 16.52
C ASP A 173 -24.96 5.87 16.48
N THR A 174 -25.52 4.67 16.68
CA THR A 174 -26.97 4.39 16.70
C THR A 174 -27.48 3.95 18.08
N ASP A 175 -28.80 3.98 18.26
CA ASP A 175 -29.51 3.52 19.46
C ASP A 175 -29.62 1.98 19.57
N THR A 176 -29.18 1.22 18.56
CA THR A 176 -29.28 -0.25 18.56
C THR A 176 -27.89 -0.88 18.64
N PRO A 177 -27.61 -1.79 19.59
CA PRO A 177 -26.32 -2.48 19.66
C PRO A 177 -26.00 -3.28 18.39
N TYR A 178 -24.75 -3.22 17.94
CA TYR A 178 -24.29 -3.92 16.75
C TYR A 178 -23.49 -5.17 17.13
N SER A 179 -24.05 -6.35 16.85
CA SER A 179 -23.42 -7.64 17.13
C SER A 179 -22.42 -8.02 16.04
N VAL A 180 -21.27 -8.55 16.45
CA VAL A 180 -20.17 -9.00 15.59
C VAL A 180 -19.82 -10.44 15.99
N LYS A 181 -19.59 -11.31 15.01
CA LYS A 181 -19.16 -12.71 15.20
C LYS A 181 -17.73 -12.91 14.73
N LYS A 182 -17.06 -13.93 15.29
CA LYS A 182 -15.77 -14.43 14.78
C LYS A 182 -15.91 -14.76 13.29
N GLY A 183 -15.00 -14.25 12.47
CA GLY A 183 -15.05 -14.32 11.01
C GLY A 183 -15.86 -13.22 10.32
N ASP A 184 -16.53 -12.31 11.05
CA ASP A 184 -17.16 -11.15 10.41
C ASP A 184 -16.09 -10.17 9.93
N ARG A 185 -16.32 -9.62 8.73
CA ARG A 185 -15.46 -8.62 8.09
C ARG A 185 -15.75 -7.25 8.70
N VAL A 186 -14.88 -6.82 9.63
CA VAL A 186 -15.03 -5.62 10.48
C VAL A 186 -14.30 -4.39 9.96
N ALA A 187 -13.31 -4.55 9.08
CA ALA A 187 -12.59 -3.46 8.44
C ALA A 187 -12.11 -3.85 7.03
N GLN A 188 -11.49 -2.91 6.32
CA GLN A 188 -10.78 -3.18 5.06
C GLN A 188 -9.43 -2.47 5.05
N GLY A 189 -8.42 -3.08 4.44
CA GLY A 189 -7.04 -2.60 4.43
C GLY A 189 -6.51 -2.28 3.03
N LEU A 190 -5.69 -1.24 2.92
CA LEU A 190 -4.90 -0.87 1.74
C LEU A 190 -3.45 -0.59 2.17
N ILE A 191 -2.47 -1.22 1.53
CA ILE A 191 -1.06 -0.92 1.75
C ILE A 191 -0.63 0.17 0.77
N MET A 192 -0.10 1.28 1.30
CA MET A 192 0.37 2.43 0.51
C MET A 192 1.85 2.70 0.75
N PRO A 193 2.60 3.16 -0.28
CA PRO A 193 3.90 3.78 -0.06
C PRO A 193 3.73 5.11 0.69
N VAL A 194 4.61 5.36 1.65
CA VAL A 194 4.65 6.61 2.44
C VAL A 194 6.04 7.23 2.36
N ARG A 195 6.10 8.56 2.29
CA ARG A 195 7.36 9.30 2.26
C ARG A 195 7.68 9.83 3.66
N ARG A 196 8.85 9.46 4.20
CA ARG A 196 9.41 10.14 5.37
C ARG A 196 9.86 11.54 4.95
N VAL A 197 9.39 12.56 5.64
CA VAL A 197 9.76 13.96 5.39
C VAL A 197 10.86 14.42 6.34
N GLU A 198 11.72 15.31 5.85
CA GLU A 198 12.63 16.11 6.67
C GLU A 198 12.08 17.54 6.78
N TRP A 199 12.05 18.09 7.99
CA TRP A 199 11.46 19.40 8.25
C TRP A 199 12.51 20.51 8.12
N VAL A 200 12.38 21.35 7.09
CA VAL A 200 13.23 22.53 6.89
C VAL A 200 12.50 23.77 7.41
N LYS A 201 13.11 24.47 8.37
CA LYS A 201 12.54 25.71 8.94
C LYS A 201 12.87 26.92 8.07
N LEU A 202 11.84 27.58 7.55
CA LEU A 202 11.92 28.83 6.80
C LEU A 202 11.34 30.00 7.60
N LYS A 203 11.60 31.24 7.15
CA LYS A 203 10.96 32.44 7.71
C LYS A 203 9.55 32.64 7.15
N GLU A 204 9.39 32.42 5.84
CA GLU A 204 8.17 32.64 5.06
C GLU A 204 8.04 31.50 4.04
N LEU A 205 6.82 31.29 3.51
CA LEU A 205 6.52 30.31 2.46
C LEU A 205 6.26 31.02 1.13
N ASP A 206 6.53 30.35 0.01
CA ASP A 206 6.22 30.87 -1.32
C ASP A 206 4.71 31.11 -1.51
N PRO A 207 4.29 32.17 -2.21
CA PRO A 207 2.89 32.46 -2.46
C PRO A 207 2.27 31.44 -3.43
N THR A 208 0.99 31.13 -3.22
CA THR A 208 0.18 30.29 -4.13
C THR A 208 -1.14 30.96 -4.47
N ALA A 209 -1.77 30.58 -5.58
CA ALA A 209 -3.09 31.11 -5.98
C ALA A 209 -4.20 30.85 -4.94
N ARG A 210 -4.03 29.85 -4.06
CA ARG A 210 -4.95 29.57 -2.95
C ARG A 210 -4.64 30.40 -1.71
N GLY A 211 -3.37 30.78 -1.50
CA GLY A 211 -2.92 31.55 -0.34
C GLY A 211 -3.39 30.94 0.98
N HIS A 212 -3.99 31.76 1.84
CA HIS A 212 -4.57 31.36 3.13
C HIS A 212 -6.01 30.82 3.02
N GLY A 213 -6.55 30.57 1.82
CA GLY A 213 -7.93 30.12 1.60
C GLY A 213 -8.19 28.69 2.08
N GLY A 214 -9.12 28.51 3.03
CA GLY A 214 -9.53 27.22 3.58
C GLY A 214 -11.03 27.16 3.88
N PHE A 215 -11.49 26.05 4.46
CA PHE A 215 -12.83 25.89 5.06
C PHE A 215 -14.00 26.35 4.17
N GLY A 216 -14.09 25.80 2.95
CA GLY A 216 -15.19 26.13 2.02
C GLY A 216 -14.96 27.37 1.15
N SER A 217 -13.74 27.93 1.12
CA SER A 217 -13.36 29.08 0.27
C SER A 217 -13.59 28.91 -1.24
N THR A 218 -13.96 27.72 -1.72
CA THR A 218 -14.32 27.42 -3.11
C THR A 218 -15.79 27.02 -3.30
N GLY A 219 -16.60 27.05 -2.24
CA GLY A 219 -18.01 26.66 -2.25
C GLY A 219 -18.95 27.86 -2.30
N ARG A 220 -19.54 28.10 -3.47
CA ARG A 220 -20.85 28.75 -3.65
C ARG A 220 -21.73 27.78 -4.43
#